data_AF-A0A645BPI7-F1
#
_entry.id   AF-A0A645BPI7-F1
#
_cell.length_a   1.000
_cell.length_b   1.000
_cell.length_c   1.000
_cell.angle_alpha   90.00
_cell.angle_beta   90.00
_cell.angle_gamma   90.00
#
_symmetry.space_group_name_H-M   'P 1'
#
loop_
_entity.id
_entity.type
_entity.pdbx_description
1 polymer ?
#
loop_
_entity_poly.entity_id
_entity_poly.type
_entity_poly.pdbx_seq_one_letter_code
_entity_poly.pdbx_strand_id
1 'polypeptide(L)'
;MKRSAFGAGIKAGGPNYAVSFTQISEKSIPEVIELSDKVKSLIDKKIISEPEAKKLEFALQSYNNNWKTEFSQEKDIHNIHGEKNIFRYLPLKSMVLRLYGGDRLSDLILVMEAAKICKTRLSVSCPSSMTDLNQIKAVTKGVELIIEEEQTFLKSIDQYDRIRIISDNFPLDLFVRAAATGVYVVNAKPVGEGRVELLHYLREQSISYEYHRYGNIIEN
;
A
#
# COMPACT_ATOMS: atom_id res chain seq x y z
N MET A 1 -5.25 -14.24 -1.76
CA MET A 1 -4.80 -15.15 -2.83
C MET A 1 -3.61 -15.92 -2.30
N LYS A 2 -3.46 -17.19 -2.69
CA LYS A 2 -2.32 -18.03 -2.30
C LYS A 2 -1.48 -18.27 -3.56
N ARG A 3 -1.17 -19.51 -3.92
CA ARG A 3 -0.33 -19.90 -5.06
C ARG A 3 -0.98 -19.73 -6.46
N SER A 4 -2.18 -19.15 -6.53
CA SER A 4 -2.97 -19.02 -7.77
C SER A 4 -2.62 -17.78 -8.61
N ALA A 5 -1.76 -16.89 -8.10
CA ALA A 5 -1.31 -15.68 -8.78
C ALA A 5 0.06 -15.27 -8.24
N PHE A 6 0.86 -14.60 -9.08
CA PHE A 6 2.11 -13.94 -8.68
C PHE A 6 2.07 -12.48 -9.14
N GLY A 7 2.54 -11.56 -8.30
CA GLY A 7 2.53 -10.11 -8.57
C GLY A 7 1.56 -9.31 -7.70
N ALA A 8 1.12 -8.15 -8.23
CA ALA A 8 0.25 -7.19 -7.52
C ALA A 8 -1.15 -7.72 -7.18
N GLY A 9 -1.56 -8.85 -7.74
CA GLY A 9 -2.87 -9.46 -7.46
C GLY A 9 -4.06 -8.65 -7.97
N ILE A 10 -3.82 -7.81 -8.99
CA ILE A 10 -4.87 -7.06 -9.72
C ILE A 10 -5.53 -8.02 -10.71
N LYS A 11 -6.87 -8.05 -10.73
CA LYS A 11 -7.66 -8.98 -11.54
C LYS A 11 -7.65 -8.55 -13.00
N ALA A 12 -7.35 -9.50 -13.89
CA ALA A 12 -7.62 -9.35 -15.32
C ALA A 12 -9.11 -9.08 -15.56
N GLY A 13 -9.43 -8.20 -16.51
CA GLY A 13 -10.79 -7.71 -16.75
C GLY A 13 -11.33 -6.75 -15.68
N GLY A 14 -10.58 -6.49 -14.61
CA GLY A 14 -10.91 -5.50 -13.59
C GLY A 14 -10.49 -4.09 -13.97
N PRO A 15 -11.00 -3.07 -13.25
CA PRO A 15 -10.80 -1.66 -13.59
C PRO A 15 -9.34 -1.20 -13.46
N ASN A 16 -8.49 -1.95 -12.75
CA ASN A 16 -7.10 -1.57 -12.45
C ASN A 16 -6.06 -2.35 -13.25
N TYR A 17 -6.45 -3.34 -14.07
CA TYR A 17 -5.49 -4.25 -14.68
C TYR A 17 -4.45 -3.54 -15.56
N ALA A 18 -4.90 -2.54 -16.32
CA ALA A 18 -4.05 -1.75 -17.20
C ALA A 18 -2.91 -1.03 -16.45
N VAL A 19 -3.11 -0.65 -15.18
CA VAL A 19 -2.09 0.01 -14.34
C VAL A 19 -0.86 -0.87 -14.15
N SER A 20 -1.00 -2.20 -14.24
CA SER A 20 0.13 -3.13 -14.10
C SER A 20 1.15 -3.03 -15.26
N PHE A 21 0.79 -2.34 -16.35
CA PHE A 21 1.60 -2.20 -17.56
C PHE A 21 2.07 -0.76 -17.79
N THR A 22 1.95 0.11 -16.78
CA THR A 22 2.36 1.51 -16.89
C THR A 22 3.44 1.86 -15.88
N GLN A 23 4.20 2.91 -16.19
CA GLN A 23 5.03 3.61 -15.22
C GLN A 23 4.27 4.85 -14.77
N ILE A 24 4.09 4.99 -13.46
CA ILE A 24 3.36 6.12 -12.88
C ILE A 24 4.37 7.19 -12.47
N SER A 25 4.17 8.40 -12.98
CA SER A 25 4.89 9.59 -12.56
C SER A 25 3.94 10.57 -11.87
N GLU A 26 4.43 11.23 -10.83
CA GLU A 26 3.69 12.28 -10.15
C GLU A 26 3.66 13.55 -11.00
N LYS A 27 2.50 14.21 -11.01
CA LYS A 27 2.38 15.57 -11.53
C LYS A 27 2.64 16.58 -10.41
N SER A 28 2.68 17.87 -10.77
CA SER A 28 2.73 18.93 -9.78
C SER A 28 1.55 18.84 -8.80
N ILE A 29 1.84 19.07 -7.52
CA ILE A 29 0.82 19.26 -6.49
C ILE A 29 0.32 20.72 -6.50
N PRO A 30 -0.87 21.02 -5.95
CA PRO A 30 -1.33 22.40 -5.81
C PRO A 30 -0.32 23.28 -5.06
N GLU A 31 -0.14 24.52 -5.52
CA GLU A 31 0.81 25.47 -4.88
C GLU A 31 0.39 25.86 -3.47
N VAL A 32 -0.92 25.96 -3.24
CA VAL A 32 -1.50 26.31 -1.95
C VAL A 32 -2.14 25.06 -1.36
N ILE A 33 -1.57 24.58 -0.27
CA ILE A 33 -2.13 23.51 0.55
C ILE A 33 -2.00 23.88 2.02
N GLU A 34 -3.13 23.82 2.75
CA GLU A 34 -3.14 24.07 4.19
C GLU A 34 -2.67 22.81 4.91
N LEU A 35 -1.61 22.95 5.72
CA LEU A 35 -1.06 21.84 6.50
C LEU A 35 -1.90 21.58 7.75
N SER A 36 -2.26 20.32 7.97
CA SER A 36 -2.84 19.86 9.23
C SER A 36 -1.84 19.98 10.39
N ASP A 37 -2.34 20.09 11.63
CA ASP A 37 -1.48 20.15 12.83
C ASP A 37 -0.56 18.93 12.95
N LYS A 38 -1.06 17.77 12.48
CA LYS A 38 -0.27 16.55 12.39
C LYS A 38 0.97 16.76 11.53
N VAL A 39 0.81 17.28 10.32
CA VAL A 39 1.90 17.51 9.37
C VAL A 39 2.82 18.65 9.83
N LYS A 40 2.26 19.74 10.36
CA LYS A 40 3.04 20.83 11.00
C LYS A 40 3.95 20.30 12.10
N SER A 41 3.44 19.42 12.95
CA SER A 41 4.24 18.83 14.04
C SER A 41 5.43 18.01 13.57
N LEU A 42 5.42 17.48 12.34
CA LEU A 42 6.54 16.75 11.75
C LEU A 42 7.65 17.71 11.30
N ILE A 43 7.28 18.91 10.81
CA ILE A 43 8.22 19.98 10.50
C ILE A 43 8.86 20.51 11.78
N ASP A 44 8.06 20.79 12.82
CA ASP A 44 8.55 21.32 14.10
C ASP A 44 9.57 20.37 14.76
N LYS A 45 9.35 19.07 14.62
CA LYS A 45 10.26 18.00 15.08
C LYS A 45 11.44 17.74 14.15
N LYS A 46 11.55 18.48 13.04
CA LYS A 46 12.58 18.33 11.99
C LYS A 46 12.64 16.91 11.41
N ILE A 47 11.48 16.25 11.31
CA ILE A 47 11.36 14.91 10.71
C ILE A 47 11.29 15.01 9.19
N ILE A 48 10.60 16.04 8.69
CA ILE A 48 10.44 16.33 7.25
C ILE A 48 10.65 17.81 6.97
N SER A 49 11.01 18.13 5.74
CA SER A 49 11.09 19.50 5.22
C SER A 49 9.71 20.06 4.82
N GLU A 50 9.61 21.38 4.61
CA GLU A 50 8.36 22.01 4.17
C GLU A 50 7.85 21.50 2.80
N PRO A 51 8.69 21.29 1.77
CA PRO A 51 8.22 20.70 0.51
C PRO A 51 7.68 19.28 0.68
N GLU A 52 8.33 18.46 1.51
CA GLU A 52 7.86 17.11 1.84
C GLU A 52 6.54 17.14 2.61
N ALA A 53 6.37 18.11 3.52
CA ALA A 53 5.13 18.31 4.26
C ALA A 53 3.96 18.66 3.34
N LYS A 54 4.16 19.53 2.34
CA LYS A 54 3.12 19.84 1.34
C LYS A 54 2.72 18.60 0.53
N LYS A 55 3.71 17.80 0.09
CA LYS A 55 3.44 16.53 -0.61
C LYS A 55 2.70 15.55 0.30
N LEU A 56 3.12 15.42 1.56
CA LEU A 56 2.49 14.53 2.52
C LEU A 56 1.03 14.91 2.79
N GLU A 57 0.75 16.20 3.00
CA GLU A 57 -0.62 16.70 3.20
C GLU A 57 -1.50 16.41 1.97
N PHE A 58 -0.99 16.68 0.76
CA PHE A 58 -1.70 16.37 -0.49
C PHE A 58 -2.02 14.88 -0.60
N ALA A 59 -1.03 14.03 -0.32
CA ALA A 59 -1.18 12.60 -0.36
C ALA A 59 -2.24 12.11 0.63
N LEU A 60 -2.20 12.60 1.87
CA LEU A 60 -3.18 12.25 2.90
C LEU A 60 -4.62 12.60 2.49
N GLN A 61 -4.82 13.78 1.89
CA GLN A 61 -6.13 14.18 1.37
C GLN A 61 -6.59 13.27 0.23
N SER A 62 -5.70 12.99 -0.73
CA SER A 62 -5.99 12.09 -1.85
C SER A 62 -6.28 10.65 -1.39
N TYR A 63 -5.51 10.14 -0.44
CA TYR A 63 -5.67 8.78 0.11
C TYR A 63 -7.02 8.65 0.82
N ASN A 64 -7.36 9.59 1.71
CA ASN A 64 -8.64 9.57 2.41
C ASN A 64 -9.83 9.68 1.45
N ASN A 65 -9.74 10.56 0.45
CA ASN A 65 -10.80 10.71 -0.55
C ASN A 65 -10.98 9.41 -1.35
N ASN A 66 -9.91 8.85 -1.92
CA ASN A 66 -9.97 7.62 -2.70
C ASN A 66 -10.38 6.40 -1.86
N TRP A 67 -9.99 6.36 -0.58
CA TRP A 67 -10.51 5.35 0.34
C TRP A 67 -12.03 5.46 0.46
N LYS A 68 -12.54 6.65 0.74
CA LYS A 68 -13.98 6.91 0.91
C LYS A 68 -14.77 6.61 -0.37
N THR A 69 -14.29 7.01 -1.53
CA THR A 69 -15.07 6.98 -2.78
C THR A 69 -14.86 5.73 -3.63
N GLU A 70 -13.72 5.05 -3.51
CA GLU A 70 -13.38 3.88 -4.33
C GLU A 70 -13.16 2.64 -3.47
N PHE A 71 -12.13 2.65 -2.61
CA PHE A 71 -11.58 1.41 -2.05
C PHE A 71 -12.37 0.83 -0.87
N SER A 72 -13.16 1.65 -0.17
CA SER A 72 -14.07 1.18 0.88
C SER A 72 -15.45 0.77 0.37
N GLN A 73 -15.73 0.97 -0.93
CA GLN A 73 -17.03 0.69 -1.53
C GLN A 73 -17.12 -0.74 -2.05
N GLU A 74 -18.31 -1.32 -1.95
CA GLU A 74 -18.71 -2.53 -2.67
C GLU A 74 -19.59 -2.13 -3.86
N LYS A 75 -19.23 -2.53 -5.07
CA LYS A 75 -19.93 -2.10 -6.30
C LYS A 75 -20.48 -3.31 -7.04
N ASP A 76 -21.77 -3.28 -7.38
CA ASP A 76 -22.30 -4.19 -8.40
C ASP A 76 -21.89 -3.68 -9.79
N ILE A 77 -21.04 -4.43 -10.47
CA ILE A 77 -20.41 -3.98 -11.72
C ILE A 77 -21.11 -4.48 -12.98
N HIS A 78 -22.10 -5.37 -12.85
CA HIS A 78 -22.83 -5.92 -14.00
C HIS A 78 -24.33 -5.63 -13.97
N ASN A 79 -24.94 -5.44 -12.79
CA ASN A 79 -26.36 -5.12 -12.65
C ASN A 79 -27.27 -6.11 -13.41
N ILE A 80 -26.98 -7.40 -13.29
CA ILE A 80 -27.73 -8.47 -13.94
C ILE A 80 -28.98 -8.78 -13.11
N HIS A 81 -30.14 -8.86 -13.76
CA HIS A 81 -31.36 -9.26 -13.06
C HIS A 81 -31.27 -10.73 -12.65
N GLY A 82 -31.45 -11.02 -11.36
CA GLY A 82 -31.31 -12.35 -10.77
C GLY A 82 -29.89 -12.76 -10.36
N GLU A 83 -28.86 -11.95 -10.63
CA GLU A 83 -27.47 -12.21 -10.18
C GLU A 83 -26.78 -10.94 -9.71
N LYS A 84 -26.13 -10.98 -8.54
CA LYS A 84 -25.40 -9.85 -7.97
C LYS A 84 -23.91 -10.06 -8.09
N ASN A 85 -23.23 -9.14 -8.78
CA ASN A 85 -21.80 -9.22 -9.09
C ASN A 85 -21.00 -8.12 -8.40
N ILE A 86 -20.63 -8.37 -7.15
CA ILE A 86 -19.96 -7.40 -6.31
C ILE A 86 -18.45 -7.42 -6.55
N PHE A 87 -17.89 -6.27 -6.88
CA PHE A 87 -16.46 -6.00 -6.84
C PHE A 87 -16.13 -5.16 -5.61
N ARG A 88 -15.11 -5.57 -4.86
CA ARG A 88 -14.64 -4.88 -3.64
C ARG A 88 -13.15 -5.07 -3.40
N TYR A 89 -12.62 -4.30 -2.46
CA TYR A 89 -11.22 -4.39 -2.03
C TYR A 89 -11.12 -4.88 -0.59
N LEU A 90 -10.16 -5.75 -0.33
CA LEU A 90 -9.84 -6.25 1.01
C LEU A 90 -8.41 -5.87 1.40
N PRO A 91 -8.16 -5.53 2.68
CA PRO A 91 -6.79 -5.33 3.17
C PRO A 91 -5.92 -6.58 2.98
N LEU A 92 -4.62 -6.35 2.78
CA LEU A 92 -3.61 -7.39 2.97
C LEU A 92 -3.56 -7.78 4.45
N LYS A 93 -3.31 -9.06 4.74
CA LYS A 93 -3.27 -9.55 6.13
C LYS A 93 -2.00 -9.12 6.85
N SER A 94 -0.90 -9.05 6.12
CA SER A 94 0.41 -8.69 6.65
C SER A 94 1.30 -8.18 5.52
N MET A 95 1.94 -7.04 5.73
CA MET A 95 2.86 -6.41 4.81
C MET A 95 4.07 -5.90 5.58
N VAL A 96 5.25 -5.95 4.97
CA VAL A 96 6.46 -5.33 5.53
C VAL A 96 6.99 -4.26 4.59
N LEU A 97 7.34 -3.11 5.13
CA LEU A 97 8.19 -2.13 4.49
C LEU A 97 9.63 -2.38 4.92
N ARG A 98 10.51 -2.75 3.99
CA ARG A 98 11.95 -2.87 4.24
C ARG A 98 12.63 -1.56 3.81
N LEU A 99 13.25 -0.88 4.76
CA LEU A 99 14.01 0.33 4.53
C LEU A 99 15.48 0.01 4.23
N TYR A 100 16.06 0.78 3.32
CA TYR A 100 17.48 0.78 2.97
C TYR A 100 18.09 2.18 3.16
N GLY A 101 19.42 2.25 3.10
CA GLY A 101 20.15 3.51 3.18
C GLY A 101 19.71 4.48 2.09
N GLY A 102 19.37 5.71 2.47
CA GLY A 102 18.87 6.76 1.58
C GLY A 102 17.35 6.85 1.48
N ASP A 103 16.60 5.91 2.05
CA ASP A 103 15.13 6.03 2.14
C ASP A 103 14.74 7.21 3.02
N ARG A 104 13.78 8.01 2.53
CA ARG A 104 13.34 9.23 3.22
C ARG A 104 12.30 8.90 4.29
N LEU A 105 12.35 9.62 5.40
CA LEU A 105 11.32 9.55 6.45
C LEU A 105 9.94 9.95 5.93
N SER A 106 9.88 10.88 4.98
CA SER A 106 8.63 11.29 4.31
C SER A 106 7.98 10.12 3.55
N ASP A 107 8.76 9.30 2.84
CA ASP A 107 8.26 8.12 2.13
C ASP A 107 7.82 7.01 3.12
N LEU A 108 8.56 6.80 4.21
CA LEU A 108 8.15 5.91 5.31
C LEU A 108 6.77 6.32 5.86
N ILE A 109 6.57 7.62 6.14
CA ILE A 109 5.32 8.14 6.66
C ILE A 109 4.18 7.92 5.66
N LEU A 110 4.40 8.18 4.36
CA LEU A 110 3.39 7.92 3.33
C LEU A 110 2.94 6.46 3.31
N VAL A 111 3.88 5.52 3.36
CA VAL A 111 3.56 4.08 3.38
C VAL A 111 2.79 3.70 4.64
N MET A 112 3.19 4.22 5.80
CA MET A 112 2.49 3.99 7.07
C MET A 112 1.06 4.52 7.03
N GLU A 113 0.85 5.72 6.50
CA GLU A 113 -0.47 6.34 6.41
C GLU A 113 -1.37 5.64 5.41
N ALA A 114 -0.85 5.25 4.24
CA ALA A 114 -1.58 4.44 3.27
C ALA A 114 -2.01 3.09 3.86
N ALA A 115 -1.10 2.38 4.53
CA ALA A 115 -1.41 1.12 5.19
C ALA A 115 -2.48 1.29 6.28
N LYS A 116 -2.38 2.35 7.09
CA LYS A 116 -3.37 2.68 8.14
C LYS A 116 -4.75 2.94 7.54
N ILE A 117 -4.84 3.77 6.50
CA ILE A 117 -6.10 4.09 5.80
C ILE A 117 -6.72 2.82 5.22
N CYS A 118 -5.92 1.99 4.57
CA CYS A 118 -6.34 0.71 4.01
C CYS A 118 -6.61 -0.38 5.05
N LYS A 119 -6.37 -0.14 6.34
CA LYS A 119 -6.47 -1.13 7.43
C LYS A 119 -5.58 -2.36 7.21
N THR A 120 -4.44 -2.17 6.55
CA THR A 120 -3.44 -3.22 6.30
C THR A 120 -2.46 -3.27 7.45
N ARG A 121 -2.23 -4.47 8.00
CA ARG A 121 -1.21 -4.67 9.04
C ARG A 121 0.16 -4.49 8.41
N LEU A 122 0.85 -3.41 8.79
CA LEU A 122 2.20 -3.09 8.37
C LEU A 122 3.19 -3.37 9.50
N SER A 123 4.34 -3.92 9.15
CA SER A 123 5.56 -3.88 9.96
C SER A 123 6.64 -3.12 9.16
N VAL A 124 7.59 -2.51 9.85
CA VAL A 124 8.74 -1.80 9.25
C VAL A 124 10.00 -2.57 9.65
N SER A 125 10.84 -2.90 8.69
CA SER A 125 12.12 -3.57 8.90
C SER A 125 13.25 -2.69 8.41
N CYS A 126 14.33 -2.56 9.18
CA CYS A 126 15.52 -1.83 8.76
C CYS A 126 16.79 -2.41 9.41
N PRO A 127 17.98 -2.22 8.80
CA PRO A 127 19.24 -2.62 9.43
C PRO A 127 19.60 -1.69 10.59
N SER A 128 20.47 -2.18 11.48
CA SER A 128 20.95 -1.40 12.63
C SER A 128 21.84 -0.22 12.23
N SER A 129 22.38 -0.26 11.01
CA SER A 129 23.28 0.73 10.41
C SER A 129 22.60 1.97 9.84
N MET A 130 21.27 2.09 9.92
CA MET A 130 20.54 3.27 9.45
C MET A 130 20.98 4.54 10.18
N THR A 131 21.36 5.57 9.44
CA THR A 131 21.76 6.88 9.97
C THR A 131 20.65 7.53 10.80
N ASP A 132 19.41 7.39 10.36
CA ASP A 132 18.23 8.00 10.97
C ASP A 132 17.43 7.05 11.87
N LEU A 133 18.09 6.02 12.43
CA LEU A 133 17.42 4.97 13.22
C LEU A 133 16.59 5.54 14.38
N ASN A 134 17.05 6.61 15.03
CA ASN A 134 16.31 7.24 16.12
C ASN A 134 15.04 7.94 15.63
N GLN A 135 15.09 8.64 14.50
CA GLN A 135 13.92 9.25 13.89
C GLN A 135 12.95 8.19 13.36
N ILE A 136 13.45 7.10 12.77
CA ILE A 136 12.64 5.94 12.36
C ILE A 136 11.87 5.41 13.59
N LYS A 137 12.56 5.11 14.70
CA LYS A 137 11.92 4.68 15.96
C LYS A 137 10.86 5.65 16.46
N ALA A 138 11.10 6.95 16.34
CA ALA A 138 10.16 7.98 16.77
C ALA A 138 8.90 8.02 15.88
N VAL A 139 9.07 7.86 14.57
CA VAL A 139 8.00 7.87 13.57
C VAL A 139 7.16 6.59 13.63
N THR A 140 7.79 5.43 13.80
CA THR A 140 7.12 4.12 13.79
C THR A 140 6.40 3.78 15.11
N LYS A 141 6.15 4.76 15.99
CA LYS A 141 5.36 4.52 17.20
C LYS A 141 3.95 4.03 16.83
N GLY A 142 3.60 2.84 17.31
CA GLY A 142 2.32 2.19 17.00
C GLY A 142 2.36 1.26 15.77
N VAL A 143 3.53 1.11 15.14
CA VAL A 143 3.80 0.12 14.10
C VAL A 143 4.95 -0.77 14.58
N GLU A 144 4.91 -2.06 14.24
CA GLU A 144 5.97 -2.99 14.60
C GLU A 144 7.26 -2.63 13.84
N LEU A 145 8.30 -2.20 14.56
CA LEU A 145 9.63 -1.93 14.01
C LEU A 145 10.57 -3.10 14.34
N ILE A 146 11.13 -3.70 13.31
CA ILE A 146 12.05 -4.83 13.38
C ILE A 146 13.44 -4.35 12.95
N ILE A 147 14.39 -4.40 13.87
CA ILE A 147 15.80 -4.07 13.58
C ILE A 147 16.52 -5.37 13.27
N GLU A 148 16.83 -5.59 12.00
CA GLU A 148 17.42 -6.84 11.52
C GLU A 148 18.28 -6.62 10.29
N GLU A 149 19.35 -7.40 10.19
CA GLU A 149 20.22 -7.41 9.02
C GLU A 149 19.62 -8.23 7.87
N GLU A 150 20.13 -8.01 6.67
CA GLU A 150 19.55 -8.54 5.43
C GLU A 150 19.32 -10.05 5.47
N GLN A 151 20.32 -10.81 5.89
CA GLN A 151 20.25 -12.28 5.91
C GLN A 151 19.21 -12.82 6.91
N THR A 152 18.87 -12.06 7.95
CA THR A 152 17.79 -12.40 8.88
C THR A 152 16.44 -12.07 8.27
N PHE A 153 16.32 -10.88 7.66
CA PHE A 153 15.11 -10.46 6.95
C PHE A 153 14.71 -11.47 5.87
N LEU A 154 15.65 -11.88 5.01
CA LEU A 154 15.43 -12.84 3.92
C LEU A 154 14.85 -14.19 4.39
N LYS A 155 15.13 -14.61 5.63
CA LYS A 155 14.60 -15.87 6.19
C LYS A 155 13.12 -15.78 6.56
N SER A 156 12.60 -14.57 6.80
CA SER A 156 11.24 -14.33 7.28
C SER A 156 10.27 -13.86 6.20
N ILE A 157 10.74 -13.56 4.98
CA ILE A 157 9.92 -12.84 3.99
C ILE A 157 8.63 -13.55 3.59
N ASP A 158 8.58 -14.87 3.69
CA ASP A 158 7.44 -15.73 3.33
C ASP A 158 6.27 -15.66 4.31
N GLN A 159 6.46 -14.99 5.46
CA GLN A 159 5.38 -14.73 6.41
C GLN A 159 4.46 -13.57 5.99
N TYR A 160 4.91 -12.73 5.04
CA TYR A 160 4.17 -11.54 4.59
C TYR A 160 3.38 -11.83 3.31
N ASP A 161 2.18 -11.22 3.18
CA ASP A 161 1.44 -11.26 1.91
C ASP A 161 2.17 -10.45 0.82
N ARG A 162 2.96 -9.44 1.22
CA ARG A 162 3.65 -8.50 0.33
C ARG A 162 4.82 -7.81 1.04
N ILE A 163 5.90 -7.57 0.31
CA ILE A 163 7.02 -6.73 0.75
C ILE A 163 6.97 -5.42 -0.04
N ARG A 164 7.29 -4.30 0.60
CA ARG A 164 7.54 -3.04 -0.08
C ARG A 164 8.95 -2.55 0.20
N ILE A 165 9.57 -2.00 -0.84
CA ILE A 165 10.83 -1.28 -0.81
C ILE A 165 10.65 0.05 -1.55
N ILE A 166 11.43 1.06 -1.15
CA ILE A 166 11.34 2.43 -1.69
C ILE A 166 12.60 2.75 -2.51
N SER A 167 13.77 2.43 -1.98
CA SER A 167 15.06 2.65 -2.63
C SER A 167 15.22 1.81 -3.90
N ASP A 168 15.85 2.42 -4.91
CA ASP A 168 16.33 1.73 -6.11
C ASP A 168 17.65 0.97 -5.82
N ASN A 169 18.31 1.26 -4.70
CA ASN A 169 19.54 0.63 -4.25
C ASN A 169 19.26 -0.37 -3.11
N PHE A 170 19.18 -1.65 -3.46
CA PHE A 170 18.96 -2.77 -2.53
C PHE A 170 19.63 -4.06 -3.04
N PRO A 171 19.90 -5.04 -2.16
CA PRO A 171 20.51 -6.30 -2.55
C PRO A 171 19.62 -7.15 -3.46
N LEU A 172 20.18 -7.69 -4.55
CA LEU A 172 19.46 -8.56 -5.48
C LEU A 172 18.92 -9.85 -4.81
N ASP A 173 19.57 -10.30 -3.74
CA ASP A 173 19.16 -11.46 -2.95
C ASP A 173 17.71 -11.40 -2.49
N LEU A 174 17.16 -10.21 -2.25
CA LEU A 174 15.74 -10.02 -1.93
C LEU A 174 14.84 -10.55 -3.04
N PHE A 175 15.12 -10.20 -4.31
CA PHE A 175 14.32 -10.69 -5.42
C PHE A 175 14.53 -12.18 -5.67
N VAL A 176 15.77 -12.68 -5.52
CA VAL A 176 16.05 -14.11 -5.65
C VAL A 176 15.23 -14.91 -4.64
N ARG A 177 15.25 -14.48 -3.38
CA ARG A 177 14.49 -15.13 -2.31
C ARG A 177 12.99 -14.98 -2.49
N ALA A 178 12.51 -13.80 -2.87
CA ALA A 178 11.09 -13.55 -3.14
C ALA A 178 10.55 -14.39 -4.30
N ALA A 179 11.33 -14.57 -5.37
CA ALA A 179 10.99 -15.46 -6.47
C ALA A 179 10.91 -16.93 -6.02
N ALA A 180 11.85 -17.37 -5.18
CA ALA A 180 11.86 -18.74 -4.64
C ALA A 180 10.66 -19.03 -3.71
N THR A 181 10.17 -18.04 -2.97
CA THR A 181 9.03 -18.18 -2.04
C THR A 181 7.70 -17.75 -2.63
N GLY A 182 7.68 -17.14 -3.82
CA GLY A 182 6.48 -16.61 -4.46
C GLY A 182 5.93 -15.35 -3.78
N VAL A 183 6.75 -14.61 -3.04
CA VAL A 183 6.36 -13.36 -2.39
C VAL A 183 6.51 -12.21 -3.38
N TYR A 184 5.49 -11.35 -3.47
CA TYR A 184 5.55 -10.18 -4.32
C TYR A 184 6.26 -9.01 -3.61
N VAL A 185 7.26 -8.45 -4.27
CA VAL A 185 7.98 -7.24 -3.84
C VAL A 185 7.49 -6.05 -4.66
N VAL A 186 6.87 -5.08 -3.99
CA VAL A 186 6.57 -3.77 -4.55
C VAL A 186 7.84 -2.93 -4.48
N ASN A 187 8.47 -2.73 -5.63
CA ASN A 187 9.60 -1.80 -5.78
C ASN A 187 9.11 -0.52 -6.46
N ALA A 188 8.54 0.39 -5.66
CA ALA A 188 7.99 1.65 -6.14
C ALA A 188 7.96 2.70 -5.03
N LYS A 189 8.45 3.90 -5.35
CA LYS A 189 8.35 5.07 -4.47
C LYS A 189 6.89 5.41 -4.22
N PRO A 190 6.51 5.76 -2.97
CA PRO A 190 5.13 6.12 -2.67
C PRO A 190 4.73 7.40 -3.40
N VAL A 191 3.59 7.34 -4.08
CA VAL A 191 3.04 8.46 -4.84
C VAL A 191 1.91 9.13 -4.07
N GLY A 192 1.72 10.43 -4.25
CA GLY A 192 0.67 11.19 -3.59
C GLY A 192 -0.74 10.86 -4.09
N GLU A 193 -0.88 10.32 -5.30
CA GLU A 193 -2.19 9.93 -5.83
C GLU A 193 -2.70 8.62 -5.20
N GLY A 194 -3.68 8.75 -4.30
CA GLY A 194 -4.28 7.63 -3.58
C GLY A 194 -4.94 6.60 -4.49
N ARG A 195 -5.44 7.01 -5.67
CA ARG A 195 -6.06 6.10 -6.63
C ARG A 195 -5.10 5.02 -7.13
N VAL A 196 -3.80 5.31 -7.11
CA VAL A 196 -2.73 4.38 -7.49
C VAL A 196 -2.09 3.78 -6.25
N GLU A 197 -1.64 4.63 -5.32
CA GLU A 197 -0.84 4.18 -4.19
C GLU A 197 -1.56 3.14 -3.33
N LEU A 198 -2.87 3.33 -3.08
CA LEU A 198 -3.62 2.44 -2.18
C LEU A 198 -3.79 1.01 -2.74
N LEU A 199 -3.62 0.79 -4.04
CA LEU A 199 -3.63 -0.56 -4.64
C LEU A 199 -2.52 -1.45 -4.09
N HIS A 200 -1.42 -0.87 -3.62
CA HIS A 200 -0.31 -1.62 -3.03
C HIS A 200 -0.66 -2.26 -1.68
N TYR A 201 -1.76 -1.87 -1.05
CA TYR A 201 -2.16 -2.32 0.29
C TYR A 201 -3.42 -3.20 0.26
N LEU A 202 -4.03 -3.37 -0.92
CA LEU A 202 -5.31 -4.03 -1.06
C LEU A 202 -5.22 -5.24 -1.99
N ARG A 203 -6.25 -6.09 -1.89
CA ARG A 203 -6.53 -7.18 -2.82
C ARG A 203 -7.93 -7.02 -3.36
N GLU A 204 -8.07 -7.18 -4.65
CA GLU A 204 -9.37 -7.17 -5.30
C GLU A 204 -10.11 -8.48 -5.07
N GLN A 205 -11.41 -8.38 -4.83
CA GLN A 205 -12.30 -9.52 -4.69
C GLN A 205 -13.55 -9.32 -5.53
N SER A 206 -13.97 -10.39 -6.19
CA SER A 206 -15.25 -10.47 -6.89
C SER A 206 -16.10 -11.51 -6.16
N ILE A 207 -17.36 -11.20 -5.91
CA ILE A 207 -18.36 -12.10 -5.32
C ILE A 207 -19.53 -12.08 -6.28
N SER A 208 -19.83 -13.24 -6.87
CA SER A 208 -21.03 -13.43 -7.68
C SER A 208 -21.93 -14.43 -6.98
N TYR A 209 -23.22 -14.11 -6.91
CA TYR A 209 -24.25 -15.02 -6.43
C TYR A 209 -25.59 -14.72 -7.09
N GLU A 210 -26.33 -15.79 -7.36
CA GLU A 210 -27.70 -15.73 -7.85
C GLU A 210 -28.66 -15.40 -6.69
N TYR A 211 -29.69 -14.59 -6.98
CA TYR A 211 -30.80 -14.31 -6.07
C TYR A 211 -32.15 -14.74 -6.68
N HIS A 212 -32.13 -15.76 -7.53
CA HIS A 212 -33.31 -16.39 -8.11
C HIS A 212 -33.38 -17.89 -7.80
N ARG A 213 -34.59 -18.45 -7.86
CA ARG A 213 -34.82 -19.90 -7.87
C ARG A 213 -35.64 -20.28 -9.08
N TYR A 214 -35.01 -20.99 -10.02
CA TYR A 214 -35.62 -21.36 -11.30
C TYR A 214 -36.22 -20.16 -12.07
N GLY A 215 -35.50 -19.03 -12.08
CA GLY A 215 -35.95 -17.80 -12.74
C GLY A 215 -36.92 -16.94 -11.93
N ASN A 216 -37.41 -17.41 -10.78
CA ASN A 216 -38.21 -16.59 -9.87
C ASN A 216 -37.29 -15.82 -8.92
N ILE A 217 -37.42 -14.50 -8.88
CA ILE A 217 -36.61 -13.64 -8.02
C ILE A 217 -37.03 -13.86 -6.56
N ILE A 218 -36.03 -14.08 -5.69
CA ILE A 218 -36.23 -14.10 -4.24
C ILE A 218 -35.94 -12.67 -3.77
N GLU A 219 -37.00 -11.88 -3.59
CA GLU A 219 -36.88 -10.57 -2.93
C GLU A 219 -36.67 -10.81 -1.43
N ASN A 220 -35.60 -10.23 -0.88
CA ASN A 220 -35.34 -10.18 0.57
C ASN A 220 -35.98 -8.94 1.18
#